data_AF-A0A2X5NQ14-F1
#
_entry.id   AF-A0A2X5NQ14-F1
#
_cell.length_a   1.000
_cell.length_b   1.000
_cell.length_c   1.000
_cell.angle_alpha   90.00
_cell.angle_beta   90.00
_cell.angle_gamma   90.00
#
_symmetry.space_group_name_H-M   'P 1'
#
loop_
_entity.id
_entity.type
_entity.pdbx_description
1 polymer ?
#
loop_
_entity_poly.entity_id
_entity_poly.type
_entity_poly.pdbx_seq_one_letter_code
_entity_poly.pdbx_strand_id
1 'polypeptide(L)'
;MKLQLVSDRTQNIRASVSDTQSELMLAIALVVMIIYLFLRNIPATIIPAVAVPLSLIGTFAVIYMLGFSVNNLTLMALTIATGFVVDDAIVVIENISRHIENGLSPLQAALKGASEIGFTIISLTISLIAVLIRCYLWGMWSAACSVNLQ
;
A
#
# COMPACT_ATOMS: atom_id res chain seq x y z
N MET A 1 -0.20 -40.89 -44.34
CA MET A 1 -0.31 -39.51 -43.81
C MET A 1 0.17 -39.53 -42.37
N LYS A 2 1.39 -39.04 -42.08
CA LYS A 2 1.96 -39.01 -40.71
C LYS A 2 1.31 -37.86 -39.96
N LEU A 3 0.48 -38.16 -38.97
CA LEU A 3 -0.05 -37.20 -38.00
C LEU A 3 1.13 -36.73 -37.12
N GLN A 4 1.63 -35.52 -37.38
CA GLN A 4 2.51 -34.81 -36.46
C GLN A 4 1.65 -34.27 -35.32
N LEU A 5 1.93 -34.72 -34.09
CA LEU A 5 1.38 -34.18 -32.86
C LEU A 5 1.79 -32.71 -32.72
N VAL A 6 0.88 -31.82 -33.10
CA VAL A 6 1.01 -30.38 -32.90
C VAL A 6 0.85 -30.10 -31.40
N SER A 7 1.99 -29.94 -30.72
CA SER A 7 2.17 -29.21 -29.47
C SER A 7 1.18 -29.54 -28.35
N ASP A 8 1.60 -30.46 -27.48
CA ASP A 8 0.97 -30.78 -26.21
C ASP A 8 1.06 -29.56 -25.26
N ARG A 9 -0.01 -28.75 -25.20
CA ARG A 9 -0.08 -27.55 -24.35
C ARG A 9 0.10 -27.86 -22.84
N THR A 10 0.02 -29.13 -22.47
CA THR A 10 0.19 -29.62 -21.10
C THR A 10 1.60 -29.36 -20.54
N GLN A 11 2.63 -29.37 -21.39
CA GLN A 11 4.01 -29.08 -20.93
C GLN A 11 4.23 -27.60 -20.63
N ASN A 12 3.67 -26.70 -21.46
CA ASN A 12 3.74 -25.26 -21.20
C ASN A 12 2.98 -24.85 -19.93
N ILE A 13 1.83 -25.45 -19.64
CA ILE A 13 1.07 -25.16 -18.41
C ILE A 13 1.83 -25.60 -17.16
N ARG A 14 2.47 -26.77 -17.18
CA ARG A 14 3.27 -27.25 -16.03
C ARG A 14 4.55 -26.42 -15.83
N ALA A 15 5.19 -25.99 -16.91
CA ALA A 15 6.34 -25.09 -16.85
C ALA A 15 5.94 -23.73 -16.24
N SER A 16 4.85 -23.12 -16.71
CA SER A 16 4.36 -21.84 -16.16
C SER A 16 3.94 -21.94 -14.69
N VAL A 17 3.39 -23.07 -14.23
CA VAL A 17 3.05 -23.27 -12.81
C VAL A 17 4.30 -23.37 -11.93
N SER A 18 5.34 -24.07 -12.40
CA SER A 18 6.63 -24.17 -11.70
C SER A 18 7.34 -22.81 -11.58
N ASP A 19 7.30 -22.01 -12.66
CA ASP A 19 7.90 -20.68 -12.69
C ASP A 19 7.14 -19.73 -11.73
N THR A 20 5.81 -19.78 -11.76
CA THR A 20 4.96 -19.00 -10.85
C THR A 20 5.24 -19.35 -9.38
N GLN A 21 5.43 -20.64 -9.06
CA GLN A 21 5.72 -21.08 -7.69
C GLN A 21 7.07 -20.54 -7.19
N SER A 22 8.05 -20.44 -8.09
CA SER A 22 9.39 -19.92 -7.78
C SER A 22 9.37 -18.40 -7.57
N GLU A 23 8.62 -17.66 -8.39
CA GLU A 23 8.38 -16.23 -8.22
C GLU A 23 7.63 -15.93 -6.91
N LEU A 24 6.64 -16.74 -6.56
CA LEU A 24 5.86 -16.58 -5.34
C LEU A 24 6.73 -16.77 -4.08
N MET A 25 7.64 -17.77 -4.10
CA MET A 25 8.61 -17.94 -3.02
C MET A 25 9.60 -16.77 -2.94
N LEU A 26 10.09 -16.27 -4.08
CA LEU A 26 11.02 -15.14 -4.10
C LEU A 26 10.36 -13.87 -3.56
N ALA A 27 9.10 -13.61 -3.94
CA ALA A 27 8.31 -12.48 -3.45
C ALA A 27 8.11 -12.54 -1.92
N ILE A 28 7.75 -13.71 -1.38
CA ILE A 28 7.60 -13.92 0.07
C ILE A 28 8.93 -13.69 0.79
N ALA A 29 10.03 -14.23 0.26
CA ALA A 29 11.36 -14.06 0.85
C ALA A 29 11.80 -12.59 0.87
N LEU A 30 11.57 -11.85 -0.22
CA LEU A 30 11.88 -10.43 -0.32
C LEU A 30 11.07 -9.58 0.66
N VAL A 31 9.77 -9.88 0.82
CA VAL A 31 8.90 -9.17 1.78
C VAL A 31 9.37 -9.41 3.22
N VAL A 32 9.67 -10.66 3.60
CA VAL A 32 10.20 -10.98 4.95
C VAL A 32 11.54 -10.29 5.19
N MET A 33 12.43 -10.27 4.19
CA MET A 33 13.73 -9.61 4.28
C MET A 33 13.60 -8.10 4.46
N ILE A 34 12.72 -7.43 3.72
CA ILE A 34 12.56 -5.98 3.81
C ILE A 34 11.94 -5.57 5.15
N ILE A 35 10.97 -6.34 5.66
CA ILE A 35 10.41 -6.15 7.01
C ILE A 35 11.49 -6.28 8.08
N TYR A 36 12.38 -7.27 7.96
CA TYR A 36 13.49 -7.46 8.89
C TYR A 36 14.54 -6.33 8.80
N LEU A 37 14.81 -5.83 7.60
CA LEU A 37 15.88 -4.85 7.34
C LEU A 37 15.52 -3.43 7.80
N PHE A 38 14.25 -3.04 7.73
CA PHE A 38 13.83 -1.69 8.15
C PHE A 38 13.87 -1.48 9.68
N LEU A 39 13.94 -2.52 10.49
CA LEU A 39 13.36 -2.48 11.84
C LEU A 39 14.32 -3.02 12.91
N ARG A 40 15.52 -2.46 13.00
CA ARG A 40 16.50 -2.72 14.07
C ARG A 40 16.02 -2.39 15.51
N ASN A 41 14.69 -2.34 15.76
CA ASN A 41 13.97 -2.25 17.03
C ASN A 41 12.51 -2.78 16.89
N ILE A 42 12.18 -3.90 17.56
CA ILE A 42 10.91 -4.68 17.41
C ILE A 42 9.59 -3.93 17.72
N PRO A 43 9.49 -3.02 18.72
CA PRO A 43 8.21 -2.36 19.01
C PRO A 43 7.84 -1.28 17.99
N ALA A 44 8.83 -0.63 17.36
CA ALA A 44 8.61 0.37 16.31
C ALA A 44 8.05 -0.28 15.02
N THR A 45 8.38 -1.56 14.79
CA THR A 45 7.90 -2.40 13.69
C THR A 45 6.41 -2.68 13.71
N ILE A 46 5.90 -3.02 14.90
CA ILE A 46 4.62 -3.70 15.03
C ILE A 46 3.48 -2.74 14.67
N ILE A 47 3.69 -1.45 14.94
CA ILE A 47 2.66 -0.42 14.74
C ILE A 47 2.34 -0.26 13.24
N PRO A 48 3.30 0.02 12.33
CA PRO A 48 3.04 -0.01 10.89
C PRO A 48 2.55 -1.37 10.38
N ALA A 49 3.11 -2.47 10.91
CA ALA A 49 2.77 -3.82 10.46
C ALA A 49 1.29 -4.20 10.69
N VAL A 50 0.64 -3.62 11.71
CA VAL A 50 -0.80 -3.80 11.97
C VAL A 50 -1.63 -2.71 11.29
N ALA A 51 -1.13 -1.47 11.24
CA ALA A 51 -1.85 -0.35 10.65
C ALA A 51 -2.12 -0.54 9.15
N VAL A 52 -1.16 -1.10 8.42
CA VAL A 52 -1.26 -1.29 6.96
C VAL A 52 -2.32 -2.33 6.55
N PRO A 53 -2.34 -3.55 7.09
CA PRO A 53 -3.41 -4.50 6.81
C PRO A 53 -4.79 -3.95 7.21
N LEU A 54 -4.88 -3.25 8.34
CA LEU A 54 -6.12 -2.68 8.82
C LEU A 54 -6.68 -1.61 7.86
N SER A 55 -5.82 -0.74 7.32
CA SER A 55 -6.22 0.28 6.34
C SER A 55 -6.68 -0.34 5.01
N LEU A 56 -6.02 -1.40 4.55
CA LEU A 56 -6.40 -2.15 3.35
C LEU A 56 -7.77 -2.82 3.51
N ILE A 57 -7.99 -3.52 4.64
CA ILE A 57 -9.28 -4.14 4.94
C ILE A 57 -10.40 -3.09 4.97
N GLY A 58 -10.15 -1.94 5.61
CA GLY A 58 -11.09 -0.82 5.62
C GLY A 58 -11.38 -0.28 4.22
N THR A 59 -10.35 -0.17 3.38
CA THR A 59 -10.51 0.28 1.98
C THR A 59 -11.35 -0.71 1.16
N PHE A 60 -11.10 -2.01 1.29
CA PHE A 60 -11.91 -3.04 0.63
C PHE A 60 -13.36 -3.04 1.11
N ALA A 61 -13.62 -2.76 2.40
CA ALA A 61 -14.96 -2.63 2.92
C ALA A 61 -15.73 -1.47 2.25
N VAL A 62 -15.08 -0.32 2.06
CA VAL A 62 -15.67 0.84 1.36
C VAL A 62 -15.90 0.54 -0.12
N ILE A 63 -14.94 -0.08 -0.80
CA ILE A 63 -15.07 -0.52 -2.20
C ILE A 63 -16.28 -1.45 -2.36
N TYR A 64 -16.43 -2.42 -1.45
CA TYR A 64 -17.55 -3.36 -1.46
C TYR A 64 -18.90 -2.65 -1.21
N MET A 65 -18.95 -1.73 -0.24
CA MET A 65 -20.16 -0.98 0.09
C MET A 65 -20.62 -0.05 -1.05
N LEU A 66 -19.67 0.50 -1.82
CA LEU A 66 -19.93 1.33 -3.01
C LEU A 66 -20.20 0.50 -4.27
N GLY A 67 -20.12 -0.83 -4.21
CA GLY A 67 -20.32 -1.72 -5.36
C GLY A 67 -19.22 -1.66 -6.41
N PHE A 68 -18.03 -1.15 -6.07
CA PHE A 68 -16.90 -1.09 -6.99
C PHE A 68 -16.24 -2.47 -7.13
N SER A 69 -15.82 -2.79 -8.35
CA SER A 69 -15.08 -4.02 -8.64
C SER A 69 -13.57 -3.81 -8.45
N VAL A 70 -12.90 -4.81 -7.88
CA VAL A 70 -11.43 -4.83 -7.79
C VAL A 70 -10.88 -5.23 -9.16
N ASN A 71 -10.20 -4.30 -9.83
CA ASN A 71 -9.54 -4.52 -11.11
C ASN A 71 -8.07 -4.06 -11.05
N ASN A 72 -7.34 -4.21 -12.15
CA ASN A 72 -5.92 -3.85 -12.21
C ASN A 72 -5.66 -2.37 -11.84
N LEU A 73 -6.57 -1.44 -12.19
CA LEU A 73 -6.45 -0.02 -11.81
C LEU A 73 -6.65 0.16 -10.31
N THR A 74 -7.64 -0.52 -9.72
CA THR A 74 -7.88 -0.50 -8.27
C THR A 74 -6.69 -1.07 -7.52
N LEU A 75 -6.08 -2.16 -8.00
CA LEU A 75 -4.89 -2.76 -7.41
C LEU A 75 -3.69 -1.80 -7.47
N MET A 76 -3.46 -1.13 -8.60
CA MET A 76 -2.42 -0.11 -8.72
C MET A 76 -2.64 1.07 -7.76
N ALA A 77 -3.89 1.54 -7.63
CA ALA A 77 -4.25 2.59 -6.70
C ALA A 77 -4.03 2.17 -5.24
N LEU A 78 -4.37 0.93 -4.87
CA LEU A 78 -4.14 0.37 -3.55
C LEU A 78 -2.64 0.25 -3.23
N THR A 79 -1.80 -0.11 -4.20
CA THR A 79 -0.35 -0.15 -4.02
C THR A 79 0.21 1.23 -3.66
N ILE A 80 -0.20 2.27 -4.36
CA ILE A 80 0.20 3.66 -4.08
C ILE A 80 -0.35 4.12 -2.72
N ALA A 81 -1.63 3.86 -2.45
CA ALA A 81 -2.29 4.23 -1.20
C ALA A 81 -1.61 3.58 0.03
N THR A 82 -1.16 2.34 -0.11
CA THR A 82 -0.41 1.63 0.95
C THR A 82 0.87 2.38 1.30
N GLY A 83 1.59 2.90 0.30
CA GLY A 83 2.81 3.68 0.52
C GLY A 83 2.56 4.95 1.34
N PHE A 84 1.48 5.68 1.06
CA PHE A 84 1.11 6.88 1.84
C PHE A 84 0.75 6.54 3.29
N VAL A 85 0.01 5.45 3.54
CA VAL A 85 -0.35 5.04 4.91
C VAL A 85 0.88 4.61 5.71
N VAL A 86 1.82 3.91 5.08
CA VAL A 86 3.09 3.50 5.71
C VAL A 86 3.91 4.71 6.12
N ASP A 87 4.02 5.71 5.24
CA ASP A 87 4.80 6.93 5.48
C ASP A 87 4.30 7.67 6.73
N ASP A 88 2.99 7.90 6.83
CA ASP A 88 2.36 8.55 7.98
C ASP A 88 2.64 7.79 9.30
N ALA A 89 2.57 6.46 9.28
CA ALA A 89 2.83 5.63 10.45
C ALA A 89 4.31 5.67 10.88
N ILE A 90 5.23 5.66 9.92
CA ILE A 90 6.68 5.71 10.18
C ILE A 90 7.07 7.06 10.78
N VAL A 91 6.58 8.17 10.21
CA VAL A 91 6.92 9.53 10.68
C VAL A 91 6.53 9.75 12.15
N VAL A 92 5.37 9.24 12.58
CA VAL A 92 4.95 9.32 14.00
C VAL A 92 5.89 8.53 14.90
N ILE A 93 6.21 7.30 14.53
CA ILE A 93 7.04 6.41 15.34
C ILE A 93 8.48 6.89 15.43
N GLU A 94 9.03 7.43 14.35
CA GLU A 94 10.37 7.99 14.36
C GLU A 94 10.48 9.13 15.37
N ASN A 95 9.47 10.01 15.41
CA ASN A 95 9.46 11.11 16.37
C ASN A 95 9.28 10.65 17.81
N ILE A 96 8.42 9.66 18.06
CA ILE A 96 8.26 9.07 19.40
C ILE A 96 9.55 8.38 19.84
N SER A 97 10.19 7.61 18.96
CA SER A 97 11.47 6.93 19.23
C SER A 97 12.56 7.94 19.60
N ARG A 98 12.65 9.05 18.85
CA ARG A 98 13.58 10.14 19.15
C ARG A 98 13.36 10.73 20.54
N HIS A 99 12.11 10.89 20.96
CA HIS A 99 11.77 11.38 22.30
C HIS A 99 12.11 10.37 23.40
N ILE A 100 11.97 9.07 23.14
CA ILE A 100 12.38 8.00 24.06
C ILE A 100 13.91 7.99 24.22
N GLU A 101 14.65 8.15 23.12
CA GLU A 101 16.11 8.25 23.14
C GLU A 101 16.60 9.49 23.89
N ASN A 102 15.84 10.58 23.88
CA ASN A 102 16.08 11.78 24.67
C ASN A 102 15.75 11.62 26.17
N GLY A 103 15.36 10.41 26.61
CA GLY A 103 15.16 10.07 28.02
C GLY A 103 13.73 10.25 28.54
N LEU A 104 12.75 10.51 27.68
CA LEU A 104 11.34 10.57 28.09
C LEU A 104 10.76 9.16 28.27
N SER A 105 9.84 9.02 29.22
CA SER A 105 9.08 7.77 29.36
C SER A 105 8.21 7.52 28.12
N PRO A 106 7.95 6.25 27.72
CA PRO A 106 7.25 5.93 26.47
C PRO A 106 5.88 6.62 26.32
N LEU A 107 5.13 6.75 27.42
CA LEU A 107 3.83 7.43 27.41
C LEU A 107 3.97 8.94 27.19
N GLN A 108 4.95 9.57 27.85
CA GLN A 108 5.20 11.01 27.68
C GLN A 108 5.76 11.31 26.28
N ALA A 109 6.64 10.44 25.77
CA ALA A 109 7.15 10.52 24.41
C ALA A 109 6.03 10.39 23.37
N ALA A 110 5.07 9.49 23.57
CA ALA A 110 3.92 9.33 22.68
C ALA A 110 3.01 10.57 22.69
N LEU A 111 2.68 11.11 23.86
CA LEU A 111 1.84 12.32 23.98
C LEU A 111 2.52 13.54 23.37
N LYS A 112 3.80 13.74 23.67
CA LYS A 112 4.56 14.87 23.13
C LYS A 112 4.77 14.73 21.62
N GLY A 113 5.19 13.55 21.18
CA GLY A 113 5.44 13.28 19.77
C GLY A 113 4.17 13.41 18.91
N ALA A 114 3.01 12.98 19.42
CA ALA A 114 1.72 13.17 18.76
C ALA A 114 1.31 14.65 18.68
N SER A 115 1.60 15.45 19.72
CA SER A 115 1.26 16.88 19.72
C SER A 115 2.07 17.71 18.73
N GLU A 116 3.34 17.35 18.50
CA GLU A 116 4.24 18.07 17.60
C GLU A 116 3.99 17.75 16.13
N ILE A 117 3.71 16.48 15.81
CA ILE A 117 3.58 16.01 14.42
C ILE A 117 2.11 15.91 13.99
N GLY A 118 1.16 15.82 14.92
CA GLY A 118 -0.25 15.64 14.59
C GLY A 118 -0.80 16.72 13.66
N PHE A 119 -0.42 17.98 13.87
CA PHE A 119 -0.82 19.07 12.98
C PHE A 119 -0.25 18.90 11.56
N THR A 120 1.01 18.48 11.45
CA THR A 120 1.68 18.25 10.16
C THR A 120 1.02 17.13 9.38
N ILE A 121 0.69 16.00 10.03
CA ILE A 121 0.02 14.87 9.36
C ILE A 121 -1.34 15.30 8.85
N ILE A 122 -2.16 15.95 9.68
CA ILE A 122 -3.48 16.43 9.25
C ILE A 122 -3.37 17.35 8.03
N SER A 123 -2.40 18.27 8.04
CA SER A 123 -2.14 19.17 6.91
C SER A 123 -1.74 18.42 5.63
N LEU A 124 -0.85 17.43 5.74
CA LEU A 124 -0.42 16.58 4.63
C LEU A 124 -1.57 15.74 4.08
N THR A 125 -2.35 15.10 4.95
CA THR A 125 -3.52 14.30 4.55
C THR A 125 -4.56 15.15 3.81
N ILE A 126 -4.88 16.33 4.33
CA ILE A 126 -5.82 17.26 3.65
C ILE A 126 -5.27 17.69 2.30
N SER A 127 -3.97 18.00 2.21
CA SER A 127 -3.32 18.38 0.96
C SER A 127 -3.39 17.25 -0.08
N LEU A 128 -3.13 16.01 0.34
CA LEU A 128 -3.20 14.82 -0.51
C LEU A 128 -4.63 14.59 -1.01
N ILE A 129 -5.62 14.65 -0.11
CA ILE A 129 -7.03 14.53 -0.46
C ILE A 129 -7.44 15.61 -1.47
N ALA A 130 -7.03 16.87 -1.24
CA ALA A 130 -7.33 17.97 -2.14
C ALA A 130 -6.76 17.74 -3.55
N VAL A 131 -5.51 17.26 -3.65
CA VAL A 131 -4.86 16.92 -4.93
C VAL A 131 -5.54 15.73 -5.61
N LEU A 132 -5.89 14.68 -4.87
CA LEU A 132 -6.57 13.50 -5.42
C LEU A 132 -7.98 13.84 -5.92
N ILE A 133 -8.75 14.63 -5.17
CA ILE A 133 -10.06 15.14 -5.61
C ILE A 133 -9.90 16.00 -6.87
N ARG A 134 -8.90 16.88 -6.90
CA ARG A 134 -8.61 17.72 -8.07
C ARG A 134 -8.29 16.87 -9.30
N CYS A 135 -7.48 15.83 -9.16
CA CYS A 135 -7.10 14.91 -10.23
C CYS A 135 -8.30 14.10 -10.74
N TYR A 136 -9.11 13.54 -9.83
CA TYR A 136 -10.35 12.84 -10.17
C TYR A 136 -11.31 13.74 -10.95
N LEU A 137 -11.53 14.96 -10.46
CA LEU A 137 -12.43 15.91 -11.10
C LEU A 137 -11.91 16.32 -12.49
N TRP A 138 -10.60 16.46 -12.67
CA TRP A 138 -10.01 16.78 -13.97
C TRP A 138 -10.15 15.63 -14.98
N GLY A 139 -9.92 14.39 -14.54
CA GLY A 139 -10.15 13.19 -15.36
C GLY A 139 -11.61 13.06 -15.79
N MET A 140 -12.55 13.28 -14.86
CA MET A 140 -13.98 13.26 -15.16
C MET A 140 -14.38 14.36 -16.15
N TRP A 141 -13.81 15.57 -16.02
CA TRP A 141 -14.09 16.68 -16.94
C TRP A 141 -13.49 16.45 -18.34
N SER A 142 -12.29 15.87 -18.42
CA SER A 142 -11.66 15.49 -19.69
C SER A 142 -12.47 14.42 -20.42
N ALA A 143 -12.98 13.41 -19.71
CA ALA A 143 -13.85 12.38 -20.27
C ALA A 143 -15.21 12.94 -20.74
N ALA A 144 -15.76 13.93 -20.04
CA ALA A 144 -16.99 14.60 -20.46
C ALA A 144 -16.77 15.45 -21.73
N CYS A 145 -15.60 16.09 -21.86
CA CYS A 145 -15.28 16.95 -23.00
C CYS A 145 -15.00 16.14 -24.28
N SER A 146 -14.42 14.95 -24.17
CA SER A 146 -14.19 14.06 -25.33
C SER A 146 -15.48 13.44 -25.89
N VAL A 147 -16.52 13.26 -25.06
CA VAL A 147 -17.84 12.75 -25.49
C VAL A 147 -18.69 13.83 -26.18
N ASN A 148 -18.48 15.12 -25.87
CA ASN A 148 -19.27 16.23 -26.44
C ASN A 148 -18.65 16.82 -27.73
N LEU A 149 -17.49 16.30 -28.16
CA LEU A 149 -16.80 16.66 -29.41
C LEU A 149 -16.87 15.55 -30.49
N GLN A 150 -17.65 14.48 -30.25
CA GLN A 150 -18.08 13.49 -31.25
C GLN A 150 -19.58 13.66 -31.52
#